data_AF-A0A3D2IJ06-F1
#
_entry.id   AF-A0A3D2IJ06-F1
#
_cell.length_a   1.000
_cell.length_b   1.000
_cell.length_c   1.000
_cell.angle_alpha   90.00
_cell.angle_beta   90.00
_cell.angle_gamma   90.00
#
_symmetry.space_group_name_H-M   'P 1'
#
loop_
_entity.id
_entity.type
_entity.pdbx_description
1 polymer ?
#
loop_
_entity_poly.entity_id
_entity_poly.type
_entity_poly.pdbx_seq_one_letter_code
_entity_poly.pdbx_strand_id
1 'polypeptide(L)' 'HLNTAYSIELNAATMIEEWGKEIRIMLEEDAFFDETGVWYIDGRQKQIMMIPRVPAKQ' A
#
# COMPACT_ATOMS: atom_id res chain seq x y z
N HIS A 1 -15.68 -11.07 -13.12
CA HIS A 1 -14.68 -10.86 -14.18
C HIS A 1 -13.44 -11.62 -13.76
N LEU A 2 -13.07 -12.70 -14.47
CA LEU A 2 -11.86 -13.48 -14.18
C LEU A 2 -10.74 -13.03 -15.14
N ASN A 3 -9.50 -13.36 -14.82
CA ASN A 3 -8.31 -13.00 -15.60
C ASN A 3 -8.17 -11.48 -15.79
N THR A 4 -8.42 -10.72 -14.73
CA THR A 4 -8.44 -9.25 -14.76
C THR A 4 -7.41 -8.71 -13.78
N ALA A 5 -6.59 -7.76 -14.24
CA ALA A 5 -5.73 -6.96 -13.37
C ALA A 5 -6.49 -5.73 -12.88
N TYR A 6 -6.30 -5.38 -11.62
CA TYR A 6 -6.86 -4.22 -10.95
C TYR A 6 -5.74 -3.43 -10.29
N SER A 7 -5.79 -2.10 -10.43
CA SER A 7 -5.06 -1.19 -9.56
C SER A 7 -5.89 -0.94 -8.30
N ILE A 8 -5.28 -1.14 -7.13
CA ILE A 8 -5.88 -0.86 -5.83
C ILE A 8 -5.22 0.41 -5.28
N GLU A 9 -5.97 1.52 -5.34
CA GLU A 9 -5.46 2.83 -4.97
C GLU A 9 -6.14 3.31 -3.68
N LEU A 10 -5.34 3.50 -2.63
CA LEU A 10 -5.80 4.16 -1.41
C LEU A 10 -5.36 5.62 -1.43
N ASN A 11 -6.28 6.50 -1.11
CA ASN A 11 -6.04 7.90 -0.86
C ASN A 11 -6.70 8.30 0.46
N ALA A 12 -5.88 8.47 1.51
CA ALA A 12 -6.36 8.85 2.84
C ALA A 12 -5.62 10.10 3.34
N ALA A 13 -6.37 11.07 3.87
CA ALA A 13 -5.82 12.30 4.44
C ALA A 13 -6.39 12.55 5.84
N THR A 14 -5.56 13.04 6.75
CA THR A 14 -5.96 13.36 8.13
C THR A 14 -5.15 14.54 8.65
N MET A 15 -5.82 15.48 9.33
CA MET A 15 -5.17 16.59 10.02
C MET A 15 -4.52 16.08 11.32
N ILE A 16 -3.23 16.38 11.50
CA ILE A 16 -2.52 16.15 12.76
C ILE A 16 -2.34 17.50 13.44
N GLU A 17 -3.16 17.78 14.46
CA GLU A 17 -3.26 19.09 15.10
C GLU A 17 -1.94 19.53 15.73
N GLU A 18 -1.22 18.60 16.36
CA GLU A 18 0.09 18.85 17.00
C GLU A 18 1.17 19.27 16.01
N TRP A 19 1.00 18.91 14.74
CA TRP A 19 1.90 19.30 13.66
C TRP A 19 1.38 20.47 12.84
N GLY A 20 0.14 20.93 13.12
CA GLY A 20 -0.54 21.95 12.34
C GLY A 20 -0.60 21.62 10.85
N LYS A 21 -0.69 20.33 10.49
CA LYS A 21 -0.50 19.86 9.11
C LYS A 21 -1.41 18.69 8.77
N GLU A 22 -1.98 18.73 7.56
CA GLU A 22 -2.64 17.58 6.96
C GLU A 22 -1.61 16.61 6.40
N ILE A 23 -1.70 15.36 6.83
CA ILE A 23 -0.88 14.26 6.35
C ILE A 23 -1.73 13.41 5.43
N ARG A 24 -1.22 13.16 4.23
CA ARG A 24 -1.84 12.32 3.23
C ARG A 24 -0.96 11.11 2.94
N ILE A 25 -1.58 9.94 2.97
CA ILE A 25 -0.97 8.67 2.59
C ILE A 25 -1.68 8.20 1.32
N MET A 26 -0.87 7.96 0.29
CA MET A 26 -1.32 7.37 -0.97
C MET A 26 -0.58 6.05 -1.15
N LEU A 27 -1.33 5.00 -1.49
CA LEU A 27 -0.80 3.68 -1.79
C LEU A 27 -1.40 3.21 -3.10
N GLU A 28 -0.60 2.46 -3.85
CA GLU A 28 -1.00 1.79 -5.07
C GLU A 28 -0.41 0.39 -5.01
N GLU A 29 -1.26 -0.62 -5.22
CA GLU A 29 -0.88 -2.02 -5.29
C GLU A 29 -1.63 -2.66 -6.45
N ASP A 30 -0.90 -3.29 -7.37
CA ASP A 30 -1.50 -4.00 -8.48
C ASP A 30 -1.82 -5.45 -8.11
N ALA A 31 -3.02 -5.90 -8.47
CA ALA A 31 -3.47 -7.25 -8.19
C ALA A 31 -4.14 -7.93 -9.39
N PHE A 32 -3.91 -9.22 -9.54
CA PHE A 32 -4.58 -10.07 -10.52
C PHE A 32 -5.67 -10.91 -9.85
N PHE A 33 -6.85 -10.96 -10.46
CA PHE A 33 -7.99 -11.75 -9.99
C PHE A 33 -8.31 -12.87 -10.98
N ASP A 34 -8.25 -14.12 -10.50
CA ASP A 34 -8.59 -15.33 -11.23
C ASP A 34 -9.49 -16.27 -10.40
N GLU A 35 -9.68 -17.51 -10.87
CA GLU A 35 -10.55 -18.50 -10.22
C GLU A 35 -10.07 -18.90 -8.81
N THR A 36 -8.80 -18.66 -8.50
CA THR A 36 -8.17 -19.01 -7.23
C THR A 36 -8.18 -17.86 -6.22
N GLY A 37 -8.42 -16.62 -6.67
CA GLY A 37 -8.55 -15.45 -5.82
C GLY A 37 -7.76 -14.24 -6.31
N VAL A 38 -7.31 -13.41 -5.38
CA VAL A 38 -6.58 -12.16 -5.64
C VAL A 38 -5.12 -12.30 -5.27
N TRP A 39 -4.24 -11.92 -6.20
CA TRP A 39 -2.79 -12.05 -6.09
C TRP A 39 -2.13 -10.70 -6.35
N TYR A 40 -1.35 -10.21 -5.38
CA TYR A 40 -0.57 -8.99 -5.57
C TYR A 40 0.65 -9.26 -6.46
N ILE A 41 0.85 -8.44 -7.48
CA ILE A 41 1.86 -8.68 -8.52
C ILE A 41 3.28 -8.52 -7.96
N ASP A 42 3.52 -7.51 -7.13
CA ASP A 42 4.83 -7.22 -6.51
C ASP A 42 4.90 -7.61 -5.02
N GLY A 43 4.01 -8.53 -4.60
CA GLY A 43 3.79 -8.82 -3.19
C GLY A 43 2.98 -7.73 -2.51
N ARG A 44 2.84 -7.80 -1.18
CA ARG A 44 2.03 -6.85 -0.41
C ARG A 44 2.83 -6.27 0.74
N GLN A 45 2.89 -4.95 0.85
CA GLN A 45 3.42 -4.32 2.06
C GLN A 45 2.53 -4.63 3.27
N LYS A 46 3.08 -5.33 4.27
CA LYS A 46 2.35 -5.73 5.50
C LYS A 46 2.75 -4.94 6.75
N GLN A 47 3.76 -4.08 6.64
CA GLN A 47 4.33 -3.33 7.77
C GLN A 47 4.71 -1.91 7.31
N ILE A 48 4.78 -0.98 8.25
CA ILE A 48 5.21 0.40 7.98
C ILE A 48 6.73 0.42 7.77
N MET A 49 7.19 1.09 6.71
CA MET A 49 8.61 1.35 6.49
C MET A 49 9.00 2.65 7.18
N MET A 50 9.67 2.55 8.34
CA MET A 50 10.11 3.70 9.11
C MET A 50 11.30 4.44 8.45
N ILE A 51 11.43 5.73 8.75
CA ILE A 51 12.62 6.54 8.43
C ILE A 51 13.28 6.95 9.77
N PRO A 52 14.61 6.74 9.95
CA PRO A 52 15.53 6.11 9.01
C PRO A 52 15.23 4.62 8.82
N ARG A 53 15.56 4.07 7.65
CA ARG A 53 15.38 2.65 7.37
C ARG A 53 16.28 1.82 8.28
N VAL A 54 15.71 0.81 8.93
CA VAL A 54 16.50 -0.24 9.57
C VAL A 54 17.09 -1.11 8.45
N PRO A 55 18.42 -1.29 8.37
CA PRO A 55 19.03 -2.15 7.36
C PRO A 55 18.49 -3.57 7.49
N ALA A 56 18.28 -4.25 6.36
CA ALA A 56 18.05 -5.68 6.39
C ALA A 56 19.24 -6.35 7.09
N LYS A 57 18.97 -7.21 8.07
CA LYS A 57 20.02 -8.10 8.59
C LYS A 57 20.40 -9.05 7.46
N GLN A 58 21.67 -9.04 7.07
CA GLN A 58 22.24 -10.09 6.20
C GLN A 58 22.17 -11.45 6.91
#